data_AF-A0A5J4PZR1-F1
#
_entry.id   AF-A0A5J4PZR1-F1
#
_cell.length_a   1.000
_cell.length_b   1.000
_cell.length_c   1.000
_cell.angle_alpha   90.00
_cell.angle_beta   90.00
_cell.angle_gamma   90.00
#
_symmetry.space_group_name_H-M   'P 1'
#
loop_
_entity.id
_entity.type
_entity.pdbx_description
1 polymer ?
#
loop_
_entity_poly.entity_id
_entity_poly.type
_entity_poly.pdbx_seq_one_letter_code
_entity_poly.pdbx_strand_id
1 'polypeptide(L)'
;MEDEYYISKKYVRRACETAYNGVLIALDTYLLLKGVGKAKGSKSIEYYQDQIEKIDMRLFREVDSAYGILYMLGYYDGTLSTEIIQEGFRVAYEIIIRIKPTIPN
;
A
#
# COMPACT_ATOMS: atom_id res chain seq x y z
N MET A 1 8.03 -2.83 -29.41
CA MET A 1 7.12 -2.55 -28.29
C MET A 1 7.10 -3.78 -27.40
N GLU A 2 7.98 -3.76 -26.41
CA GLU A 2 7.93 -4.58 -25.18
C GLU A 2 7.31 -3.73 -24.04
N ASP A 3 6.55 -2.68 -24.39
CA ASP A 3 6.23 -1.56 -23.48
C ASP A 3 5.02 -1.82 -22.56
N GLU A 4 4.30 -2.92 -22.76
CA GLU A 4 3.14 -3.31 -21.96
C GLU A 4 3.48 -4.28 -20.81
N TYR A 5 4.67 -4.90 -20.83
CA TYR A 5 5.04 -5.91 -19.85
C TYR A 5 6.49 -5.79 -19.36
N TYR A 6 6.69 -5.91 -18.06
CA TYR A 6 8.01 -6.09 -17.49
C TYR A 6 8.61 -7.44 -17.91
N ILE A 7 9.91 -7.47 -18.14
CA ILE A 7 10.62 -8.69 -18.55
C ILE A 7 10.94 -9.64 -17.39
N SER A 8 10.76 -9.22 -16.12
CA SER A 8 11.21 -9.99 -14.97
C SER A 8 10.24 -9.97 -13.80
N LYS A 9 9.59 -11.12 -13.60
CA LYS A 9 8.72 -11.40 -12.45
C LYS A 9 9.42 -11.21 -11.11
N LYS A 10 10.70 -11.60 -11.01
CA LYS A 10 11.49 -11.46 -9.77
C LYS A 10 11.59 -10.01 -9.33
N TYR A 11 11.90 -9.11 -10.27
CA TYR A 11 12.07 -7.69 -9.95
C TYR A 11 10.73 -7.00 -9.71
N VAL A 12 9.67 -7.36 -10.46
CA VAL A 12 8.31 -6.90 -10.17
C VAL A 12 7.90 -7.25 -8.74
N ARG A 13 8.02 -8.52 -8.35
CA ARG A 13 7.61 -8.97 -7.01
C ARG A 13 8.29 -8.17 -5.91
N ARG A 14 9.62 -7.97 -6.04
CA ARG A 14 10.41 -7.21 -5.07
C ARG A 14 10.02 -5.73 -5.03
N ALA A 15 9.75 -5.13 -6.19
CA ALA A 15 9.33 -3.74 -6.28
C ALA A 15 7.96 -3.53 -5.62
N CYS A 16 6.98 -4.40 -5.93
CA CYS A 16 5.65 -4.33 -5.38
C CYS A 16 5.62 -4.62 -3.86
N GLU A 17 6.37 -5.62 -3.38
CA GLU A 17 6.54 -5.89 -1.94
C GLU A 17 7.13 -4.68 -1.21
N THR A 18 8.18 -4.06 -1.79
CA THR A 18 8.83 -2.88 -1.19
C THR A 18 7.87 -1.69 -1.14
N ALA A 19 7.13 -1.44 -2.22
CA ALA A 19 6.15 -0.35 -2.30
C ALA A 19 5.02 -0.52 -1.28
N TYR A 20 4.46 -1.73 -1.20
CA TYR A 20 3.38 -2.04 -0.28
C TYR A 20 3.84 -1.95 1.19
N ASN A 21 5.05 -2.42 1.51
CA ASN A 21 5.63 -2.22 2.84
C ASN A 21 5.79 -0.73 3.20
N GLY A 22 6.12 0.12 2.23
CA GLY A 22 6.13 1.58 2.41
C GLY A 22 4.76 2.13 2.82
N VAL A 23 3.68 1.64 2.21
CA VAL A 23 2.30 1.98 2.60
C VAL A 23 2.03 1.56 4.04
N LEU A 24 2.37 0.31 4.43
CA LEU A 24 2.15 -0.18 5.80
C LEU A 24 2.88 0.65 6.86
N ILE A 25 4.12 1.08 6.60
CA ILE A 25 4.88 1.95 7.51
C ILE A 25 4.18 3.32 7.69
N ALA A 26 3.67 3.89 6.59
CA ALA A 26 2.97 5.15 6.64
C ALA A 26 1.64 5.04 7.40
N LEU A 27 0.89 3.95 7.18
CA LEU A 27 -0.34 3.64 7.91
C LEU A 27 -0.09 3.44 9.40
N ASP A 28 1.01 2.77 9.77
CA ASP A 28 1.41 2.60 11.16
C ASP A 28 1.58 3.95 11.86
N THR A 29 2.26 4.88 11.21
CA THR A 29 2.44 6.24 11.75
C THR A 29 1.11 6.97 11.82
N TYR A 30 0.29 6.90 10.77
CA TYR A 30 -1.02 7.55 10.72
C TYR A 30 -1.95 7.07 11.83
N LEU A 31 -2.07 5.75 12.03
CA LEU A 31 -2.90 5.15 13.07
C LEU A 31 -2.45 5.59 14.47
N LEU A 32 -1.13 5.65 14.72
CA LEU A 32 -0.59 6.18 15.99
C LEU A 32 -0.98 7.64 16.22
N LEU A 33 -0.89 8.49 15.19
CA LEU A 33 -1.30 9.90 15.27
C LEU A 33 -2.81 10.07 15.47
N LYS A 34 -3.61 9.07 15.07
CA LYS A 34 -5.06 9.00 15.33
C LYS A 34 -5.41 8.38 16.68
N GLY A 35 -4.43 8.06 17.52
CA GLY A 35 -4.64 7.50 18.85
C GLY A 35 -4.92 6.00 18.87
N VAL A 36 -4.76 5.30 17.73
CA VAL A 36 -4.80 3.84 17.70
C VAL A 36 -3.52 3.31 18.32
N GLY A 37 -3.66 2.62 19.46
CA GLY A 37 -2.52 2.05 20.18
C GLY A 37 -1.72 1.06 19.33
N LYS A 38 -0.46 0.82 19.73
CA LYS A 38 0.39 -0.19 19.08
C LYS A 38 -0.23 -1.58 19.24
N ALA A 39 -0.50 -2.26 18.13
CA ALA A 39 -0.84 -3.68 18.16
C ALA A 39 0.32 -4.50 18.75
N LYS A 40 -0.02 -5.59 19.45
CA LYS A 40 0.97 -6.57 19.91
C LYS A 40 1.26 -7.55 18.78
N GLY A 41 2.52 -7.69 18.39
CA GLY A 41 2.96 -8.63 17.34
C GLY A 41 2.81 -8.09 15.92
N SER A 42 2.94 -8.99 14.94
CA SER A 42 2.80 -8.68 13.51
C SER A 42 1.34 -8.33 13.18
N LYS A 43 1.14 -7.30 12.37
CA LYS A 43 -0.19 -6.86 11.92
C LYS A 43 -0.55 -7.54 10.62
N SER A 44 -1.76 -8.07 10.54
CA SER A 44 -2.34 -8.54 9.27
C SER A 44 -2.90 -7.38 8.47
N ILE A 45 -3.25 -7.59 7.19
CA ILE A 45 -3.90 -6.54 6.40
C ILE A 45 -5.29 -6.21 6.95
N GLU A 46 -6.01 -7.21 7.44
CA GLU A 46 -7.33 -7.05 8.04
C GLU A 46 -7.27 -6.10 9.25
N TYR A 47 -6.18 -6.15 10.03
CA TYR A 47 -5.97 -5.16 11.10
C TYR A 47 -5.95 -3.73 10.56
N TYR A 48 -5.18 -3.45 9.51
CA TYR A 48 -5.11 -2.09 8.96
C TYR A 48 -6.46 -1.66 8.38
N GLN A 49 -7.10 -2.54 7.60
CA GLN A 49 -8.42 -2.32 7.01
C GLN A 49 -9.46 -1.98 8.09
N ASP A 50 -9.58 -2.79 9.13
CA ASP A 50 -10.53 -2.59 10.24
C ASP A 50 -10.30 -1.28 11.01
N GLN A 51 -9.05 -0.88 11.20
CA GLN A 51 -8.76 0.38 11.91
C GLN A 51 -9.02 1.59 11.01
N ILE A 52 -8.65 1.52 9.74
CA ILE A 52 -8.77 2.62 8.80
C ILE A 52 -10.23 2.85 8.43
N GLU A 53 -11.03 1.80 8.23
CA GLU A 53 -12.46 1.91 7.90
C GLU A 53 -13.22 2.77 8.92
N LYS A 54 -12.86 2.65 10.20
CA LYS A 54 -13.45 3.40 11.32
C LYS A 54 -13.06 4.88 11.33
N ILE A 55 -11.98 5.26 10.65
CA ILE A 55 -11.39 6.60 10.68
C ILE A 55 -11.65 7.35 9.36
N ASP A 56 -11.38 6.69 8.23
CA ASP A 56 -11.43 7.27 6.90
C ASP A 56 -11.75 6.19 5.85
N MET A 57 -13.02 6.11 5.47
CA MET A 57 -13.53 5.18 4.46
C MET A 57 -12.90 5.38 3.06
N ARG A 58 -12.43 6.59 2.75
CA ARG A 58 -11.75 6.85 1.46
C ARG A 58 -10.35 6.26 1.47
N LEU A 59 -9.61 6.49 2.56
CA LEU A 59 -8.29 5.86 2.76
C LEU A 59 -8.41 4.34 2.79
N PHE A 60 -9.45 3.79 3.42
CA PHE A 60 -9.71 2.34 3.43
C PHE A 60 -9.77 1.77 2.00
N ARG A 61 -10.56 2.37 1.11
CA ARG A 61 -10.67 1.93 -0.29
C ARG A 61 -9.35 2.01 -1.05
N GLU A 62 -8.54 3.03 -0.77
CA GLU A 62 -7.22 3.17 -1.38
C GLU A 62 -6.25 2.10 -0.89
N VAL A 63 -6.27 1.78 0.41
CA VAL A 63 -5.46 0.70 0.99
C VAL A 63 -5.87 -0.66 0.45
N ASP A 64 -7.18 -0.91 0.32
CA ASP A 64 -7.70 -2.14 -0.29
C ASP A 64 -7.24 -2.28 -1.75
N SER A 65 -7.30 -1.19 -2.52
CA SER A 65 -6.77 -1.15 -3.89
C SER A 65 -5.25 -1.41 -3.94
N ALA A 66 -4.48 -0.75 -3.07
CA ALA A 66 -3.03 -0.97 -2.99
C ALA A 66 -2.68 -2.42 -2.61
N TYR A 67 -3.43 -3.03 -1.70
CA TYR A 67 -3.27 -4.44 -1.34
C TYR A 67 -3.58 -5.36 -2.52
N GLY A 68 -4.73 -5.17 -3.17
CA GLY A 68 -5.11 -5.96 -4.34
C GLY A 68 -4.09 -5.86 -5.48
N ILE A 69 -3.58 -4.67 -5.77
CA ILE A 69 -2.66 -4.46 -6.89
C ILE A 69 -1.22 -4.83 -6.52
N LEU A 70 -0.65 -4.22 -5.48
CA LEU A 70 0.77 -4.39 -5.19
C LEU A 70 1.03 -5.73 -4.48
N TYR A 71 0.23 -6.10 -3.49
CA TYR A 71 0.49 -7.33 -2.74
C TYR A 71 -0.02 -8.57 -3.49
N MET A 72 -1.29 -8.59 -3.90
CA MET A 72 -1.86 -9.77 -4.54
C MET A 72 -1.38 -9.93 -5.99
N LEU A 73 -1.66 -8.97 -6.88
CA LEU A 73 -1.28 -9.10 -8.29
C LEU A 73 0.25 -8.95 -8.51
N GLY A 74 0.87 -7.98 -7.85
CA GLY A 74 2.28 -7.63 -8.05
C GLY A 74 3.26 -8.57 -7.34
N TYR A 75 3.10 -8.77 -6.04
CA TYR A 75 4.01 -9.60 -5.25
C TYR A 75 3.65 -11.09 -5.30
N TYR A 76 2.41 -11.44 -4.98
CA TYR A 76 1.99 -12.83 -4.88
C TYR A 76 1.91 -13.49 -6.26
N ASP A 77 1.08 -12.96 -7.15
CA ASP A 77 0.93 -13.51 -8.51
C ASP A 77 2.13 -13.19 -9.39
N GLY A 78 2.70 -11.99 -9.25
CA GLY A 78 3.80 -11.50 -10.09
C GLY A 78 3.36 -11.26 -11.53
N THR A 79 2.26 -10.54 -11.71
CA THR A 79 1.84 -10.00 -13.01
C THR A 79 2.98 -9.19 -13.64
N LEU A 80 3.04 -9.15 -14.97
CA LEU A 80 4.05 -8.37 -15.68
C LEU A 80 3.45 -7.10 -16.29
N SER A 81 2.14 -6.89 -16.22
CA SER A 81 1.48 -5.71 -16.83
C SER A 81 2.03 -4.41 -16.23
N THR A 82 2.62 -3.57 -17.09
CA THR A 82 3.17 -2.27 -16.69
C THR A 82 2.07 -1.34 -16.20
N GLU A 83 0.92 -1.32 -16.88
CA GLU A 83 -0.26 -0.53 -16.53
C GLU A 83 -0.77 -0.84 -15.11
N ILE A 84 -1.02 -2.12 -14.79
CA ILE A 84 -1.53 -2.54 -13.48
C ILE A 84 -0.56 -2.12 -12.37
N ILE A 85 0.74 -2.35 -12.58
CA ILE A 85 1.75 -2.06 -11.57
C ILE A 85 1.91 -0.55 -11.38
N GLN A 86 1.92 0.23 -12.45
CA GLN A 86 1.98 1.70 -12.38
C GLN A 86 0.79 2.27 -11.60
N GLU A 87 -0.41 1.74 -11.82
CA GLU A 87 -1.59 2.13 -11.06
C GLU A 87 -1.43 1.82 -9.56
N GLY A 88 -0.89 0.65 -9.21
CA GLY A 88 -0.58 0.30 -7.82
C GLY A 88 0.40 1.28 -7.17
N PHE A 89 1.46 1.67 -7.90
CA PHE A 89 2.42 2.67 -7.42
C PHE A 89 1.79 4.06 -7.26
N ARG A 90 0.91 4.46 -8.18
CA ARG A 90 0.17 5.73 -8.09
C ARG A 90 -0.69 5.76 -6.82
N VAL A 91 -1.48 4.71 -6.60
CA VAL A 91 -2.33 4.60 -5.40
C VAL A 91 -1.49 4.62 -4.11
N ALA A 92 -0.38 3.86 -4.06
CA ALA A 92 0.51 3.87 -2.91
C ALA A 92 1.10 5.27 -2.63
N TYR A 93 1.50 5.99 -3.67
CA TYR A 93 2.00 7.36 -3.55
C TYR A 93 0.93 8.31 -3.01
N GLU A 94 -0.31 8.22 -3.53
CA GLU A 94 -1.44 9.04 -3.07
C GLU A 94 -1.80 8.78 -1.61
N ILE A 95 -1.77 7.52 -1.16
CA ILE A 95 -1.96 7.17 0.25
C ILE A 95 -0.92 7.89 1.12
N ILE A 96 0.37 7.75 0.79
CA ILE A 96 1.47 8.32 1.58
C ILE A 96 1.37 9.86 1.64
N ILE A 97 1.06 10.50 0.51
CA ILE A 97 0.88 11.95 0.46
C ILE A 97 -0.32 12.40 1.29
N ARG A 98 -1.46 11.69 1.22
CA ARG A 98 -2.65 12.03 2.01
C ARG A 98 -2.39 11.98 3.50
N ILE A 99 -1.76 10.90 3.98
CA ILE A 99 -1.61 10.65 5.42
C ILE A 99 -0.33 11.27 5.99
N LYS A 100 0.42 12.01 5.17
CA LYS A 100 1.61 12.73 5.59
C LYS A 100 1.27 13.66 6.77
N PRO A 101 2.00 13.58 7.89
CA PRO A 101 1.76 14.47 9.02
C PRO A 101 1.98 15.93 8.60
N THR A 102 1.03 16.80 8.94
CA THR A 102 1.27 18.25 8.92
C THR A 102 2.16 18.58 10.11
N ILE A 103 3.43 18.92 9.84
CA ILE A 103 4.33 19.45 10.86
C ILE A 103 3.83 20.88 11.14
N PRO A 104 3.38 21.22 12.36
CA PRO A 104 3.09 22.61 12.68
C PRO A 104 4.40 23.41 12.65
N ASN A 105 4.36 24.56 11.97
CA ASN A 105 5.45 25.55 11.95
C ASN A 105 5.65 26.17 13.34
#